data_AF-A0A817GCP2-F1
#
_entry.id   AF-A0A817GCP2-F1
#
_cell.length_a   1.000
_cell.length_b   1.000
_cell.length_c   1.000
_cell.angle_alpha   90.00
_cell.angle_beta   90.00
_cell.angle_gamma   90.00
#
_symmetry.space_group_name_H-M   'P 1'
#
loop_
_entity.id
_entity.type
_entity.pdbx_description
1 polymer ?
#
loop_
_entity_poly.entity_id
_entity_poly.type
_entity_poly.pdbx_seq_one_letter_code
_entity_poly.pdbx_strand_id
1 'polypeptide(L)'
;MILLRSLTFLIIISTVTSIDVLLPISTSTPDPTFYPNIVHPRQPQRLNLSQKRALHTNKFYTNPLLGPGSNPIITHPFVLLMNLESPYGISISCTEQFALGPRIDSTRVKYFINIILKNIQVSATEFSSQKFEIIDVDDPGFALTLKMYQQNSQSSIIMPIVRGMTYVTFEFNSATPKISTVHAILSVNGQTSGKITGKRFEIVLNNDQTWLLYTLNGDITLEFRENQLFGTQAITNVLRLTKKQSDSYANSLLDSHVSVYPTGCQLKADVNGSKGTYTFIWERKGDLTEKLLHYTLAHHRQVISTNSATATSVQSRSPSKGPMIGYIGNVWIMTENSLSTMGFLAPRAPAPEYEDYIVAQLKKDITNGVNLGVSDYYFTGKAFHKYALLCLLADYYKETLLLEQCIKTLENAFDVLITGKNANALRYDTTWSGLISAAGLAPSQELADFGNSYYNDHHYHWGYFIQTGALIAYLDPSYIPKMKNWVEGLIRDANNPSTKDTNFPQFRYFDWYSGHSWSQGLFESADGKDQESTSEEINFHYGLALWGLATQ
;
A
#
# COMPACT_ATOMS: atom_id res chain seq x y z
N MET A 1 38.92 -32.55 53.43
CA MET A 1 37.58 -32.06 53.83
C MET A 1 37.32 -30.80 53.03
N ILE A 2 36.49 -30.92 51.99
CA ILE A 2 36.26 -29.92 50.95
C ILE A 2 35.19 -28.94 51.43
N LEU A 3 35.46 -27.63 51.43
CA LEU A 3 34.44 -26.59 51.60
C LEU A 3 33.91 -26.20 50.21
N LEU A 4 32.66 -26.59 49.91
CA LEU A 4 31.90 -26.05 48.78
C LEU A 4 31.39 -24.64 49.12
N ARG A 5 31.79 -23.64 48.32
CA ARG A 5 31.06 -22.38 48.19
C ARG A 5 29.94 -22.57 47.16
N SER A 6 28.71 -22.39 47.59
CA SER A 6 27.53 -22.38 46.73
C SER A 6 27.53 -21.09 45.90
N LEU A 7 27.64 -21.20 44.57
CA LEU A 7 27.32 -20.11 43.65
C LEU A 7 25.83 -20.21 43.31
N THR A 8 25.04 -19.25 43.80
CA THR A 8 23.65 -19.05 43.39
C THR A 8 23.66 -18.40 42.00
N PHE A 9 23.31 -19.16 40.96
CA PHE A 9 23.04 -18.61 39.64
C PHE A 9 21.73 -17.83 39.69
N LEU A 10 21.80 -16.50 39.63
CA LEU A 10 20.64 -15.65 39.42
C LEU A 10 20.26 -15.75 37.93
N ILE A 11 19.23 -16.53 37.61
CA ILE A 11 18.59 -16.48 36.29
C ILE A 11 17.81 -15.17 36.25
N ILE A 12 18.36 -14.15 35.60
CA ILE A 12 17.60 -12.97 35.20
C ILE A 12 16.65 -13.44 34.10
N ILE A 13 15.42 -13.76 34.47
CA ILE A 13 14.33 -13.87 33.51
C ILE A 13 14.03 -12.44 33.06
N SER A 14 14.67 -12.00 31.97
CA SER A 14 14.21 -10.82 31.25
C SER A 14 12.83 -11.16 30.69
N THR A 15 11.79 -10.68 31.34
CA THR A 15 10.47 -10.63 30.71
C THR A 15 10.61 -9.68 29.53
N VAL A 16 10.84 -10.20 28.32
CA VAL A 16 10.86 -9.40 27.10
C VAL A 16 9.45 -8.85 26.92
N THR A 17 9.29 -7.57 27.27
CA THR A 17 8.04 -6.85 27.10
C THR A 17 7.80 -6.62 25.62
N SER A 18 6.58 -6.88 25.16
CA SER A 18 6.13 -6.52 23.81
C SER A 18 6.34 -5.02 23.59
N ILE A 19 6.96 -4.64 22.47
CA ILE A 19 7.22 -3.25 22.10
C ILE A 19 6.30 -2.84 20.95
N ASP A 20 5.50 -1.79 21.16
CA ASP A 20 4.71 -1.14 20.10
C ASP A 20 5.64 -0.46 19.09
N VAL A 21 5.53 -0.83 17.82
CA VAL A 21 6.37 -0.30 16.72
C VAL A 21 5.64 0.75 15.86
N LEU A 22 4.44 1.17 16.24
CA LEU A 22 3.65 2.23 15.57
C LEU A 22 3.78 3.59 16.26
N LEU A 23 4.95 3.83 16.87
CA LEU A 23 5.31 5.10 17.49
C LEU A 23 5.93 6.06 16.48
N PRO A 24 5.66 7.38 16.57
CA PRO A 24 6.21 8.33 15.61
C PRO A 24 7.73 8.38 15.76
N ILE A 25 8.43 8.42 14.62
CA ILE A 25 9.88 8.68 14.59
C ILE A 25 10.14 10.10 15.11
N SER A 26 9.33 11.06 14.65
CA SER A 26 9.28 12.43 15.13
C SER A 26 7.93 13.04 14.74
N THR A 27 7.47 14.03 15.51
CA THR A 27 6.29 14.85 15.17
C THR A 27 6.66 16.26 14.74
N SER A 28 7.96 16.57 14.66
CA SER A 28 8.44 17.89 14.27
C SER A 28 8.05 18.20 12.83
N THR A 29 7.60 19.42 12.59
CA THR A 29 7.38 19.92 11.23
C THR A 29 8.67 19.80 10.41
N PRO A 30 8.60 19.41 9.12
CA PRO A 30 9.77 19.41 8.24
C PRO A 30 10.47 20.77 8.26
N ASP A 31 11.77 20.75 8.48
CA ASP A 31 12.56 21.98 8.61
C ASP A 31 12.64 22.70 7.26
N PRO A 32 12.11 23.93 7.13
CA PRO A 32 12.08 24.65 5.87
C PRO A 32 13.47 25.10 5.39
N THR A 33 14.50 25.03 6.24
CA THR A 33 15.90 25.26 5.83
C THR A 33 16.44 24.12 4.98
N PHE A 34 15.99 22.89 5.25
CA PHE A 34 16.31 21.69 4.48
C PHE A 34 15.33 21.49 3.32
N TYR A 35 14.05 21.74 3.61
CA TYR A 35 12.92 21.41 2.75
C TYR A 35 12.00 22.62 2.58
N PRO A 36 12.37 23.62 1.77
CA PRO A 36 11.50 24.73 1.50
C PRO A 36 10.12 24.25 1.03
N ASN A 37 9.06 24.86 1.58
CA ASN A 37 7.69 24.47 1.27
C ASN A 37 7.35 24.73 -0.19
N ILE A 38 6.54 23.84 -0.76
CA ILE A 38 5.94 24.02 -2.07
C ILE A 38 4.48 23.54 -2.07
N VAL A 39 3.70 24.05 -3.02
CA VAL A 39 2.41 23.48 -3.41
C VAL A 39 2.65 22.62 -4.64
N HIS A 40 2.42 21.31 -4.55
CA HIS A 40 2.58 20.40 -5.69
C HIS A 40 1.86 20.89 -6.97
N PRO A 41 2.48 20.81 -8.16
CA PRO A 41 1.81 21.17 -9.41
C PRO A 41 0.62 20.26 -9.75
N ARG A 42 0.71 18.96 -9.40
CA ARG A 42 -0.40 18.00 -9.50
C ARG A 42 -1.29 18.06 -8.27
N GLN A 43 -2.47 18.67 -8.39
CA GLN A 43 -3.48 18.73 -7.33
C GLN A 43 -4.38 17.48 -7.32
N PRO A 44 -4.77 16.96 -6.13
CA PRO A 44 -5.73 15.86 -6.04
C PRO A 44 -7.08 16.26 -6.64
N GLN A 45 -7.65 15.39 -7.45
CA GLN A 45 -8.96 15.56 -8.06
C GLN A 45 -10.02 14.82 -7.26
N ARG A 46 -11.25 15.33 -7.28
CA ARG A 46 -12.44 14.73 -6.61
C ARG A 46 -12.30 14.59 -5.09
N LEU A 47 -11.31 15.19 -4.46
CA LEU A 47 -11.13 15.11 -3.01
C LEU A 47 -12.10 16.05 -2.28
N ASN A 48 -12.89 15.53 -1.35
CA ASN A 48 -13.80 16.28 -0.49
C ASN A 48 -13.82 15.70 0.93
N LEU A 49 -12.68 15.77 1.61
CA LEU A 49 -12.54 15.28 2.98
C LEU A 49 -13.12 16.28 3.97
N SER A 50 -13.71 15.77 5.06
CA SER A 50 -14.21 16.59 6.17
C SER A 50 -13.09 17.31 6.93
N GLN A 51 -11.88 16.76 6.92
CA GLN A 51 -10.69 17.32 7.56
C GLN A 51 -9.49 17.21 6.63
N LYS A 52 -8.64 18.24 6.62
CA LYS A 52 -7.35 18.19 5.93
C LYS A 52 -6.44 17.21 6.67
N ARG A 53 -5.79 16.32 5.92
CA ARG A 53 -4.87 15.30 6.42
C ARG A 53 -3.80 15.00 5.38
N ALA A 54 -2.70 14.40 5.82
CA ALA A 54 -1.69 13.88 4.90
C ALA A 54 -2.29 12.75 4.05
N LEU A 55 -2.03 12.79 2.74
CA LEU A 55 -2.63 11.89 1.76
C LEU A 55 -1.61 10.95 1.16
N HIS A 56 -2.05 9.72 0.98
CA HIS A 56 -1.27 8.70 0.29
C HIS A 56 -1.15 8.97 -1.21
N THR A 57 0.03 8.66 -1.75
CA THR A 57 0.36 8.82 -3.17
C THR A 57 0.58 7.47 -3.87
N ASN A 58 0.89 6.41 -3.12
CA ASN A 58 1.31 5.10 -3.64
C ASN A 58 0.38 3.97 -3.17
N LYS A 59 -0.93 4.21 -3.10
CA LYS A 59 -1.94 3.21 -2.71
C LYS A 59 -2.81 2.82 -3.89
N PHE A 60 -3.48 1.68 -3.78
CA PHE A 60 -4.31 1.11 -4.85
C PHE A 60 -5.44 2.01 -5.34
N TYR A 61 -5.83 3.00 -4.54
CA TYR A 61 -6.90 3.95 -4.81
C TYR A 61 -6.40 5.32 -5.30
N THR A 62 -5.12 5.49 -5.64
CA THR A 62 -4.62 6.80 -6.11
C THR A 62 -5.18 7.20 -7.48
N ASN A 63 -5.48 6.25 -8.39
CA ASN A 63 -6.04 6.54 -9.72
C ASN A 63 -7.29 7.46 -9.66
N PRO A 64 -8.30 7.20 -8.80
CA PRO A 64 -9.42 8.10 -8.58
C PRO A 64 -9.07 9.53 -8.21
N LEU A 65 -7.91 9.80 -7.62
CA LEU A 65 -7.47 11.15 -7.24
C LEU A 65 -6.77 11.88 -8.40
N LEU A 66 -6.64 11.25 -9.56
CA LEU A 66 -5.86 11.75 -10.69
C LEU A 66 -6.67 11.80 -11.99
N GLY A 67 -6.35 12.76 -12.85
CA GLY A 67 -6.93 12.89 -14.20
C GLY A 67 -8.46 12.78 -14.24
N PRO A 68 -9.06 12.17 -15.27
CA PRO A 68 -10.50 11.93 -15.34
C PRO A 68 -11.00 10.83 -14.40
N GLY A 69 -10.10 10.01 -13.83
CA GLY A 69 -10.45 8.91 -12.94
C GLY A 69 -11.04 7.68 -13.67
N SER A 70 -10.75 7.51 -14.96
CA SER A 70 -11.19 6.35 -15.74
C SER A 70 -10.39 5.07 -15.48
N ASN A 71 -9.21 5.20 -14.87
CA ASN A 71 -8.33 4.08 -14.60
C ASN A 71 -8.81 3.23 -13.40
N PRO A 72 -8.48 1.93 -13.38
CA PRO A 72 -9.06 1.00 -12.41
C PRO A 72 -8.60 1.24 -10.98
N ILE A 73 -9.48 0.87 -10.05
CA ILE A 73 -9.20 0.65 -8.64
C ILE A 73 -9.13 -0.86 -8.42
N ILE A 74 -7.93 -1.37 -8.17
CA ILE A 74 -7.69 -2.82 -8.02
C ILE A 74 -7.77 -3.19 -6.54
N THR A 75 -8.92 -3.70 -6.09
CA THR A 75 -9.16 -4.02 -4.67
C THR A 75 -8.74 -5.44 -4.29
N HIS A 76 -8.74 -6.34 -5.29
CA HIS A 76 -8.67 -7.80 -5.15
C HIS A 76 -9.85 -8.38 -4.33
N PRO A 77 -10.68 -9.28 -4.90
CA PRO A 77 -10.64 -9.78 -6.27
C PRO A 77 -11.25 -8.81 -7.29
N PHE A 78 -12.01 -7.80 -6.85
CA PHE A 78 -12.71 -6.90 -7.75
C PHE A 78 -11.81 -5.81 -8.31
N VAL A 79 -12.07 -5.44 -9.57
CA VAL A 79 -11.55 -4.24 -10.21
C VAL A 79 -12.71 -3.30 -10.48
N LEU A 80 -12.61 -2.07 -9.98
CA LEU A 80 -13.67 -1.07 -10.09
C LEU A 80 -13.25 0.02 -11.09
N LEU A 81 -14.20 0.51 -11.90
CA LEU A 81 -13.98 1.61 -12.83
C LEU A 81 -15.08 2.65 -12.64
N MET A 82 -14.69 3.92 -12.55
CA MET A 82 -15.64 5.04 -12.60
C MET A 82 -16.06 5.27 -14.04
N ASN A 83 -17.37 5.21 -14.31
CA ASN A 83 -17.89 5.38 -15.66
C ASN A 83 -17.90 6.87 -16.04
N LEU A 84 -17.09 7.23 -17.05
CA LEU A 84 -17.07 8.58 -17.63
C LEU A 84 -18.34 8.90 -18.45
N GLU A 85 -19.04 7.85 -18.90
CA GLU A 85 -20.23 7.92 -19.74
C GLU A 85 -21.40 7.16 -19.10
N SER A 86 -22.62 7.37 -19.63
CA SER A 86 -23.80 6.65 -19.16
C SER A 86 -23.65 5.13 -19.30
N PRO A 87 -23.99 4.31 -18.28
CA PRO A 87 -24.57 4.71 -17.01
C PRO A 87 -23.52 5.31 -16.05
N TYR A 88 -23.74 6.54 -15.59
CA TYR A 88 -22.84 7.24 -14.67
C TYR A 88 -22.85 6.53 -13.31
N GLY A 89 -21.77 5.85 -12.97
CA GLY A 89 -21.73 4.93 -11.84
C GLY A 89 -20.42 4.15 -11.78
N ILE A 90 -20.46 2.97 -11.15
CA ILE A 90 -19.30 2.08 -11.01
C ILE A 90 -19.50 0.82 -11.83
N SER A 91 -18.53 0.50 -12.68
CA SER A 91 -18.39 -0.83 -13.25
C SER A 91 -17.53 -1.72 -12.36
N ILE A 92 -17.96 -2.96 -12.19
CA ILE A 92 -17.29 -4.01 -11.43
C ILE A 92 -16.85 -5.10 -12.40
N SER A 93 -15.57 -5.44 -12.35
CA SER A 93 -14.97 -6.59 -13.02
C SER A 93 -14.55 -7.62 -11.98
N CYS A 94 -14.79 -8.90 -12.26
CA CYS A 94 -14.21 -10.02 -11.54
C CYS A 94 -13.30 -10.77 -12.53
N THR A 95 -11.99 -10.51 -12.45
CA THR A 95 -11.01 -10.90 -13.49
C THR A 95 -10.63 -12.37 -13.39
N GLU A 96 -11.41 -13.23 -14.03
CA GLU A 96 -11.07 -14.66 -14.19
C GLU A 96 -10.44 -14.99 -15.54
N GLN A 97 -10.57 -14.07 -16.50
CA GLN A 97 -9.98 -14.18 -17.81
C GLN A 97 -8.67 -13.40 -17.89
N PHE A 98 -7.65 -14.01 -18.48
CA PHE A 98 -6.39 -13.37 -18.79
C PHE A 98 -5.90 -13.83 -20.15
N ALA A 99 -5.24 -12.92 -20.88
CA ALA A 99 -4.56 -13.24 -22.11
C ALA A 99 -3.07 -13.45 -21.83
N LEU A 100 -2.51 -14.50 -22.44
CA LEU A 100 -1.08 -14.77 -22.35
C LEU A 100 -0.35 -14.06 -23.49
N GLY A 101 0.76 -13.41 -23.15
CA GLY A 101 1.67 -12.82 -24.14
C GLY A 101 2.49 -13.88 -24.88
N PRO A 102 3.46 -13.46 -25.70
CA PRO A 102 4.32 -14.37 -26.45
C PRO A 102 5.00 -15.39 -25.54
N ARG A 103 5.04 -16.66 -25.99
CA ARG A 103 5.79 -17.71 -25.32
C ARG A 103 7.29 -17.43 -25.42
N ILE A 104 7.99 -17.70 -24.34
CA ILE A 104 9.45 -17.77 -24.33
C ILE A 104 9.86 -19.22 -24.67
N ASP A 105 9.15 -20.19 -24.09
CA ASP A 105 9.31 -21.63 -24.35
C ASP A 105 8.01 -22.40 -24.03
N SER A 106 8.09 -23.73 -23.91
CA SER A 106 6.95 -24.61 -23.61
C SER A 106 6.29 -24.35 -22.25
N THR A 107 7.02 -23.76 -21.29
CA THR A 107 6.60 -23.56 -19.89
C THR A 107 6.45 -22.10 -19.48
N ARG A 108 6.98 -21.16 -20.25
CA ARG A 108 7.02 -19.73 -19.88
C ARG A 108 6.43 -18.81 -20.93
N VAL A 109 5.80 -17.74 -20.46
CA VAL A 109 5.30 -16.61 -21.25
C VAL A 109 5.98 -15.33 -20.79
N LYS A 110 6.11 -14.33 -21.67
CA LYS A 110 6.71 -13.03 -21.32
C LYS A 110 5.86 -12.24 -20.32
N TYR A 111 4.55 -12.30 -20.47
CA TYR A 111 3.60 -11.60 -19.61
C TYR A 111 2.22 -12.28 -19.70
N PHE A 112 1.33 -11.90 -18.79
CA PHE A 112 -0.12 -12.07 -18.95
C PHE A 112 -0.80 -10.73 -18.65
N ILE A 113 -1.95 -10.50 -19.26
CA ILE A 113 -2.80 -9.33 -18.97
C ILE A 113 -4.16 -9.82 -18.49
N ASN A 114 -4.74 -9.15 -17.50
CA ASN A 114 -6.12 -9.46 -17.10
C ASN A 114 -7.09 -8.75 -18.04
N ILE A 115 -8.15 -9.47 -18.42
CA ILE A 115 -9.23 -8.85 -19.20
C ILE A 115 -10.18 -8.18 -18.21
N ILE A 116 -10.19 -6.85 -18.22
CA ILE A 116 -11.07 -6.04 -17.39
C ILE A 116 -12.35 -5.72 -18.18
N LEU A 117 -13.47 -6.32 -17.78
CA LEU A 117 -14.77 -6.13 -18.41
C LEU A 117 -15.74 -5.49 -17.41
N LYS A 118 -16.68 -4.69 -17.90
CA LYS A 118 -17.74 -4.07 -17.09
C LYS A 118 -18.85 -5.11 -16.79
N ASN A 119 -18.51 -6.18 -16.07
CA ASN A 119 -19.37 -7.35 -15.85
C ASN A 119 -20.71 -6.99 -15.21
N ILE A 120 -20.68 -6.14 -14.19
CA ILE A 120 -21.86 -5.51 -13.59
C ILE A 120 -21.57 -4.03 -13.42
N GLN A 121 -22.57 -3.19 -13.66
CA GLN A 121 -22.50 -1.74 -13.48
C GLN A 121 -23.61 -1.32 -12.54
N VAL A 122 -23.28 -0.52 -11.54
CA VAL A 122 -24.24 0.04 -10.58
C VAL A 122 -24.27 1.55 -10.72
N SER A 123 -25.47 2.08 -10.90
CA SER A 123 -25.78 3.50 -11.07
C SER A 123 -27.15 3.80 -10.41
N ALA A 124 -27.62 5.02 -10.57
CA ALA A 124 -28.97 5.43 -10.22
C ALA A 124 -29.67 6.06 -11.42
N THR A 125 -30.99 5.91 -11.52
CA THR A 125 -31.80 6.49 -12.61
C THR A 125 -31.66 8.02 -12.65
N GLU A 126 -31.49 8.64 -11.49
CA GLU A 126 -31.35 10.09 -11.33
C GLU A 126 -30.00 10.62 -11.81
N PHE A 127 -28.98 9.77 -11.99
CA PHE A 127 -27.63 10.21 -12.33
C PHE A 127 -27.53 10.54 -13.83
N SER A 128 -27.41 11.83 -14.13
CA SER A 128 -27.31 12.35 -15.50
C SER A 128 -25.92 12.86 -15.88
N SER A 129 -24.96 12.86 -14.93
CA SER A 129 -23.57 13.23 -15.18
C SER A 129 -22.61 12.52 -14.23
N GLN A 130 -21.32 12.51 -14.58
CA GLN A 130 -20.27 11.94 -13.75
C GLN A 130 -19.95 12.89 -12.57
N LYS A 131 -20.47 12.59 -11.38
CA LYS A 131 -20.17 13.35 -10.15
C LYS A 131 -19.71 12.41 -9.04
N PHE A 132 -18.42 12.50 -8.74
CA PHE A 132 -17.71 11.62 -7.82
C PHE A 132 -16.91 12.46 -6.83
N GLU A 133 -16.94 12.06 -5.57
CA GLU A 133 -16.15 12.64 -4.49
C GLU A 133 -15.50 11.53 -3.67
N ILE A 134 -14.21 11.68 -3.38
CA ILE A 134 -13.49 10.92 -2.38
C ILE A 134 -13.70 11.64 -1.05
N ILE A 135 -14.48 11.03 -0.18
CA ILE A 135 -14.94 11.65 1.07
C ILE A 135 -14.21 11.13 2.31
N ASP A 136 -13.50 10.00 2.18
CA ASP A 136 -12.68 9.45 3.26
C ASP A 136 -11.57 8.52 2.75
N VAL A 137 -10.50 8.40 3.52
CA VAL A 137 -9.41 7.42 3.37
C VAL A 137 -8.93 7.02 4.76
N ASP A 138 -8.61 5.75 4.96
CA ASP A 138 -8.08 5.32 6.25
C ASP A 138 -6.58 5.66 6.40
N ASP A 139 -6.10 5.65 7.65
CA ASP A 139 -4.70 5.94 7.96
C ASP A 139 -3.70 4.93 7.36
N PRO A 140 -3.89 3.59 7.49
CA PRO A 140 -2.91 2.64 6.96
C PRO A 140 -3.02 2.39 5.44
N GLY A 141 -4.07 2.91 4.78
CA GLY A 141 -4.28 2.81 3.34
C GLY A 141 -4.92 1.50 2.86
N PHE A 142 -5.78 0.87 3.66
CA PHE A 142 -6.60 -0.27 3.24
C PHE A 142 -7.88 0.14 2.53
N ALA A 143 -8.33 1.38 2.74
CA ALA A 143 -9.65 1.81 2.31
C ALA A 143 -9.73 3.25 1.80
N LEU A 144 -10.72 3.46 0.92
CA LEU A 144 -11.18 4.75 0.46
C LEU A 144 -12.70 4.73 0.36
N THR A 145 -13.35 5.83 0.72
CA THR A 145 -14.81 5.99 0.56
C THR A 145 -15.12 6.93 -0.60
N LEU A 146 -15.84 6.39 -1.58
CA LEU A 146 -16.30 7.11 -2.76
C LEU A 146 -17.78 7.48 -2.62
N LYS A 147 -18.14 8.70 -2.99
CA LYS A 147 -19.51 9.18 -3.10
C LYS A 147 -19.82 9.51 -4.55
N MET A 148 -20.92 8.96 -5.06
CA MET A 148 -21.55 9.34 -6.32
C MET A 148 -22.84 10.09 -6.03
N TYR A 149 -23.16 11.13 -6.78
CA TYR A 149 -24.38 11.89 -6.53
C TYR A 149 -24.94 12.58 -7.77
N GLN A 150 -26.20 13.01 -7.70
CA GLN A 150 -26.77 13.90 -8.70
C GLN A 150 -26.74 15.34 -8.19
N GLN A 151 -26.21 16.27 -8.99
CA GLN A 151 -26.26 17.69 -8.64
C GLN A 151 -27.70 18.18 -8.50
N ASN A 152 -27.94 19.05 -7.51
CA ASN A 152 -29.26 19.59 -7.19
C ASN A 152 -30.31 18.52 -6.84
N SER A 153 -29.86 17.36 -6.35
CA SER A 153 -30.70 16.28 -5.84
C SER A 153 -30.14 15.73 -4.53
N GLN A 154 -30.98 15.05 -3.74
CA GLN A 154 -30.55 14.28 -2.57
C GLN A 154 -30.04 12.88 -2.93
N SER A 155 -30.25 12.46 -4.18
CA SER A 155 -29.86 11.14 -4.68
C SER A 155 -28.34 10.98 -4.63
N SER A 156 -27.88 10.01 -3.85
CA SER A 156 -26.47 9.67 -3.77
C SER A 156 -26.25 8.19 -3.47
N ILE A 157 -25.05 7.72 -3.76
CA ILE A 157 -24.56 6.38 -3.42
C ILE A 157 -23.18 6.54 -2.78
N ILE A 158 -23.02 6.04 -1.57
CA ILE A 158 -21.72 5.97 -0.88
C ILE A 158 -21.18 4.54 -0.99
N MET A 159 -19.90 4.40 -1.32
CA MET A 159 -19.23 3.13 -1.53
C MET A 159 -17.94 3.08 -0.71
N PRO A 160 -17.91 2.34 0.41
CA PRO A 160 -16.64 1.97 1.04
C PRO A 160 -15.91 0.97 0.14
N ILE A 161 -14.68 1.32 -0.24
CA ILE A 161 -13.80 0.50 -1.08
C ILE A 161 -12.67 -0.01 -0.21
N VAL A 162 -12.68 -1.30 0.12
CA VAL A 162 -11.68 -1.91 1.01
C VAL A 162 -10.94 -3.03 0.28
N ARG A 163 -9.62 -3.10 0.43
CA ARG A 163 -8.80 -4.22 -0.04
C ARG A 163 -9.39 -5.55 0.43
N GLY A 164 -9.54 -6.54 -0.46
CA GLY A 164 -9.99 -7.88 -0.07
C GLY A 164 -11.49 -8.04 0.19
N MET A 165 -12.30 -7.01 -0.05
CA MET A 165 -13.74 -7.09 0.24
C MET A 165 -14.40 -8.24 -0.53
N THR A 166 -15.25 -9.01 0.17
CA THR A 166 -15.97 -10.14 -0.42
C THR A 166 -17.17 -9.69 -1.27
N TYR A 167 -17.68 -8.50 -0.98
CA TYR A 167 -18.81 -7.89 -1.69
C TYR A 167 -18.49 -6.43 -1.97
N VAL A 168 -18.84 -5.97 -3.16
CA VAL A 168 -18.89 -4.54 -3.48
C VAL A 168 -20.15 -3.97 -2.83
N THR A 169 -20.02 -2.90 -2.05
CA THR A 169 -21.10 -2.37 -1.19
C THR A 169 -21.50 -0.97 -1.63
N PHE A 170 -22.81 -0.73 -1.77
CA PHE A 170 -23.39 0.54 -2.20
C PHE A 170 -24.46 0.99 -1.22
N GLU A 171 -24.22 2.09 -0.51
CA GLU A 171 -25.17 2.74 0.37
C GLU A 171 -25.97 3.78 -0.42
N PHE A 172 -27.16 3.41 -0.87
CA PHE A 172 -28.09 4.29 -1.56
C PHE A 172 -28.78 5.24 -0.57
N ASN A 173 -28.92 6.50 -0.97
CA ASN A 173 -29.72 7.51 -0.27
C ASN A 173 -30.61 8.23 -1.27
N SER A 174 -31.93 8.07 -1.14
CA SER A 174 -32.94 8.69 -2.02
C SER A 174 -32.64 8.54 -3.51
N ALA A 175 -32.18 7.36 -3.93
CA ALA A 175 -31.76 7.08 -5.31
C ALA A 175 -32.37 5.77 -5.82
N THR A 176 -32.76 5.74 -7.09
CA THR A 176 -33.42 4.58 -7.73
C THR A 176 -32.36 3.68 -8.37
N PRO A 177 -32.12 2.45 -7.87
CA PRO A 177 -31.06 1.59 -8.38
C PRO A 177 -31.18 1.33 -9.87
N LYS A 178 -30.05 1.38 -10.58
CA LYS A 178 -29.93 0.94 -11.97
C LYS A 178 -28.76 -0.02 -12.07
N ILE A 179 -29.04 -1.26 -12.42
CA ILE A 179 -28.04 -2.30 -12.62
C ILE A 179 -27.98 -2.62 -14.11
N SER A 180 -26.81 -2.43 -14.69
CA SER A 180 -26.56 -2.65 -16.12
C SER A 180 -25.38 -3.60 -16.29
N THR A 181 -25.21 -4.15 -17.49
CA THR A 181 -24.07 -5.00 -17.83
C THR A 181 -23.77 -4.86 -19.32
N VAL A 182 -22.53 -5.18 -19.71
CA VAL A 182 -22.16 -5.33 -21.15
C VAL A 182 -22.52 -6.72 -21.69
N HIS A 183 -22.93 -7.63 -20.80
CA HIS A 183 -23.34 -9.00 -21.10
C HIS A 183 -24.86 -9.08 -21.22
N ALA A 184 -25.40 -10.17 -21.78
CA ALA A 184 -26.83 -10.43 -21.72
C ALA A 184 -27.22 -10.99 -20.35
N ILE A 185 -28.27 -10.45 -19.74
CA ILE A 185 -28.93 -11.00 -18.56
C ILE A 185 -29.84 -12.13 -19.04
N LEU A 186 -29.45 -13.37 -18.73
CA LEU A 186 -30.20 -14.56 -19.10
C LEU A 186 -31.41 -14.77 -18.20
N SER A 187 -31.25 -14.53 -16.90
CA SER A 187 -32.36 -14.54 -15.95
C SER A 187 -32.00 -13.80 -14.66
N VAL A 188 -33.02 -13.42 -13.90
CA VAL A 188 -32.90 -12.98 -12.51
C VAL A 188 -33.86 -13.81 -11.67
N ASN A 189 -33.35 -14.56 -10.69
CA ASN A 189 -34.14 -15.53 -9.92
C ASN A 189 -34.97 -16.49 -10.81
N GLY A 190 -34.42 -16.88 -11.97
CA GLY A 190 -35.09 -17.75 -12.94
C GLY A 190 -36.13 -17.07 -13.83
N GLN A 191 -36.41 -15.78 -13.65
CA GLN A 191 -37.31 -15.00 -14.52
C GLN A 191 -36.52 -14.25 -15.59
N THR A 192 -37.12 -14.03 -16.76
CA THR A 192 -36.47 -13.40 -17.93
C THR A 192 -37.06 -12.04 -18.30
N SER A 193 -38.17 -11.64 -17.67
CA SER A 193 -38.86 -10.37 -17.93
C SER A 193 -39.75 -9.99 -16.74
N GLY A 194 -40.32 -8.78 -16.78
CA GLY A 194 -41.26 -8.30 -15.76
C GLY A 194 -40.58 -7.66 -14.55
N LYS A 195 -41.23 -7.76 -13.39
CA LYS A 195 -40.78 -7.17 -12.12
C LYS A 195 -40.51 -8.28 -11.11
N ILE A 196 -39.40 -8.18 -10.40
CA ILE A 196 -39.00 -9.09 -9.33
C ILE A 196 -38.85 -8.30 -8.05
N THR A 197 -39.51 -8.75 -6.99
CA THR A 197 -39.41 -8.18 -5.65
C THR A 197 -38.69 -9.15 -4.73
N GLY A 198 -37.75 -8.64 -3.92
CA GLY A 198 -37.10 -9.45 -2.89
C GLY A 198 -35.87 -8.77 -2.28
N LYS A 199 -35.16 -9.53 -1.45
CA LYS A 199 -33.89 -9.12 -0.80
C LYS A 199 -32.64 -9.74 -1.38
N ARG A 200 -32.81 -10.74 -2.24
CA ARG A 200 -31.74 -11.50 -2.87
C ARG A 200 -32.10 -11.75 -4.33
N PHE A 201 -31.18 -11.43 -5.22
CA PHE A 201 -31.33 -11.59 -6.66
C PHE A 201 -30.13 -12.33 -7.21
N GLU A 202 -30.38 -13.44 -7.89
CA GLU A 202 -29.40 -14.21 -8.62
C GLU A 202 -29.48 -13.81 -10.09
N ILE A 203 -28.50 -13.04 -10.55
CA ILE A 203 -28.42 -12.47 -11.90
C ILE A 203 -27.48 -13.35 -12.74
N VAL A 204 -28.06 -14.13 -13.65
CA VAL A 204 -27.32 -15.04 -14.54
C VAL A 204 -26.98 -14.30 -15.82
N LEU A 205 -25.70 -14.27 -16.19
CA LEU A 205 -25.19 -13.60 -17.39
C LEU A 205 -24.76 -14.61 -18.47
N ASN A 206 -24.69 -14.17 -19.72
CA ASN A 206 -24.27 -15.01 -20.86
C ASN A 206 -22.76 -15.22 -20.99
N ASN A 207 -21.96 -14.78 -20.00
CA ASN A 207 -20.51 -15.00 -19.93
C ASN A 207 -20.14 -16.04 -18.86
N ASP A 208 -21.07 -16.95 -18.53
CA ASP A 208 -20.96 -18.01 -17.51
C ASP A 208 -20.77 -17.50 -16.07
N GLN A 209 -20.94 -16.19 -15.84
CA GLN A 209 -20.97 -15.63 -14.49
C GLN A 209 -22.39 -15.52 -13.97
N THR A 210 -22.56 -15.83 -12.69
CA THR A 210 -23.78 -15.51 -11.94
C THR A 210 -23.41 -14.58 -10.80
N TRP A 211 -24.15 -13.50 -10.64
CA TRP A 211 -23.95 -12.50 -9.60
C TRP A 211 -25.06 -12.56 -8.57
N LEU A 212 -24.70 -12.42 -7.30
CA LEU A 212 -25.64 -12.31 -6.19
C LEU A 212 -25.73 -10.84 -5.77
N LEU A 213 -26.93 -10.28 -5.85
CA LEU A 213 -27.27 -8.96 -5.34
C LEU A 213 -28.12 -9.12 -4.08
N TYR A 214 -27.75 -8.42 -3.03
CA TYR A 214 -28.44 -8.42 -1.75
C TYR A 214 -28.89 -7.02 -1.37
N THR A 215 -29.99 -6.94 -0.63
CA THR A 215 -30.47 -5.74 0.06
C THR A 215 -30.36 -5.98 1.56
N LEU A 216 -29.93 -4.98 2.33
CA LEU A 216 -29.85 -5.11 3.79
C LEU A 216 -31.15 -4.66 4.48
N ASN A 217 -31.84 -3.67 3.91
CA ASN A 217 -33.01 -3.05 4.54
C ASN A 217 -34.27 -3.28 3.69
N GLY A 218 -34.96 -4.40 3.94
CA GLY A 218 -36.24 -4.69 3.27
C GLY A 218 -36.11 -5.05 1.79
N ASP A 219 -37.24 -5.40 1.19
CA ASP A 219 -37.31 -5.82 -0.21
C ASP A 219 -37.20 -4.61 -1.15
N ILE A 220 -36.59 -4.81 -2.31
CA ILE A 220 -36.69 -3.87 -3.44
C ILE A 220 -37.38 -4.56 -4.61
N THR A 221 -37.92 -3.77 -5.53
CA THR A 221 -38.46 -4.29 -6.80
C THR A 221 -37.60 -3.81 -7.95
N LEU A 222 -37.13 -4.76 -8.77
CA LEU A 222 -36.36 -4.54 -9.98
C LEU A 222 -37.18 -4.94 -11.21
N GLU A 223 -37.17 -4.11 -12.24
CA GLU A 223 -37.86 -4.32 -13.51
C GLU A 223 -36.85 -4.53 -14.64
N PHE A 224 -37.08 -5.56 -15.46
CA PHE A 224 -36.32 -5.77 -16.69
C PHE A 224 -36.65 -4.70 -17.72
N ARG A 225 -35.63 -4.00 -18.21
CA ARG A 225 -35.75 -3.08 -19.35
C ARG A 225 -34.51 -3.19 -20.23
N GLU A 226 -34.67 -3.61 -21.48
CA GLU A 226 -33.61 -3.62 -22.51
C GLU A 226 -32.24 -4.14 -22.00
N ASN A 227 -32.25 -5.33 -21.39
CA ASN A 227 -31.05 -5.97 -20.84
C ASN A 227 -30.42 -5.26 -19.62
N GLN A 228 -31.23 -4.53 -18.86
CA GLN A 228 -30.87 -3.86 -17.61
C GLN A 228 -31.96 -4.10 -16.55
N LEU A 229 -31.64 -3.81 -15.28
CA LEU A 229 -32.56 -3.88 -14.16
C LEU A 229 -32.73 -2.49 -13.55
N PHE A 230 -33.97 -2.02 -13.51
CA PHE A 230 -34.31 -0.72 -12.94
C PHE A 230 -35.10 -0.91 -11.65
N GLY A 231 -34.70 -0.23 -10.59
CA GLY A 231 -35.53 -0.03 -9.42
C GLY A 231 -36.83 0.66 -9.80
N THR A 232 -37.94 0.24 -9.21
CA THR A 232 -39.24 0.89 -9.47
C THR A 232 -39.44 2.17 -8.66
N GLN A 233 -38.58 2.45 -7.68
CA GLN A 233 -38.63 3.61 -6.81
C GLN A 233 -37.25 3.94 -6.22
N ALA A 234 -37.10 5.16 -5.73
CA ALA A 234 -35.93 5.58 -4.96
C ALA A 234 -35.87 4.83 -3.62
N ILE A 235 -34.66 4.50 -3.18
CA ILE A 235 -34.42 3.78 -1.92
C ILE A 235 -33.39 4.49 -1.06
N THR A 236 -33.50 4.25 0.26
CA THR A 236 -32.42 4.47 1.23
C THR A 236 -32.08 3.11 1.83
N ASN A 237 -31.06 2.45 1.28
CA ASN A 237 -30.75 1.05 1.53
C ASN A 237 -29.28 0.75 1.24
N VAL A 238 -28.78 -0.37 1.73
CA VAL A 238 -27.45 -0.89 1.35
C VAL A 238 -27.65 -2.06 0.39
N LEU A 239 -27.08 -1.93 -0.80
CA LEU A 239 -27.00 -2.99 -1.79
C LEU A 239 -25.59 -3.60 -1.80
N ARG A 240 -25.50 -4.92 -1.87
CA ARG A 240 -24.20 -5.63 -1.90
C ARG A 240 -24.15 -6.62 -3.05
N LEU A 241 -23.05 -6.65 -3.77
CA LEU A 241 -22.84 -7.49 -4.95
C LEU A 241 -21.61 -8.38 -4.79
N THR A 242 -21.75 -9.66 -5.14
CA THR A 242 -20.62 -10.59 -5.24
C THR A 242 -20.87 -11.61 -6.33
N LYS A 243 -19.82 -12.32 -6.74
CA LYS A 243 -19.93 -13.43 -7.68
C LYS A 243 -20.41 -14.69 -6.95
N LYS A 244 -21.43 -15.36 -7.49
CA LYS A 244 -21.90 -16.67 -7.02
C LYS A 244 -20.79 -17.71 -7.15
N GLN A 245 -20.68 -18.57 -6.15
CA GLN A 245 -19.73 -19.68 -6.10
C GLN A 245 -20.31 -20.91 -6.80
N SER A 246 -19.46 -21.79 -7.32
CA SER A 246 -19.90 -23.09 -7.83
C SER A 246 -20.31 -24.05 -6.69
N ASP A 247 -19.66 -23.92 -5.52
CA ASP A 247 -20.00 -24.66 -4.30
C ASP A 247 -21.24 -24.05 -3.62
N SER A 248 -22.27 -24.87 -3.39
CA SER A 248 -23.50 -24.46 -2.69
C SER A 248 -23.24 -24.07 -1.24
N TYR A 249 -22.32 -24.73 -0.54
CA TYR A 249 -21.99 -24.39 0.84
C TYR A 249 -21.31 -23.02 0.93
N ALA A 250 -20.38 -22.74 0.01
CA ALA A 250 -19.79 -21.41 -0.13
C ALA A 250 -20.86 -20.32 -0.35
N ASN A 251 -21.90 -20.59 -1.14
CA ASN A 251 -23.02 -19.67 -1.32
C ASN A 251 -23.83 -19.46 -0.03
N SER A 252 -24.06 -20.50 0.78
CA SER A 252 -24.70 -20.35 2.09
C SER A 252 -23.88 -19.48 3.05
N LEU A 253 -22.54 -19.57 2.99
CA LEU A 253 -21.65 -18.66 3.73
C LEU A 253 -21.76 -17.21 3.23
N LEU A 254 -21.88 -17.02 1.91
CA LEU A 254 -22.14 -15.67 1.37
C LEU A 254 -23.47 -15.11 1.90
N ASP A 255 -24.55 -15.90 1.83
CA ASP A 255 -25.86 -15.50 2.33
C ASP A 255 -25.84 -15.16 3.84
N SER A 256 -25.08 -15.91 4.64
CA SER A 256 -25.02 -15.74 6.11
C SER A 256 -24.20 -14.53 6.56
N HIS A 257 -23.20 -14.11 5.78
CA HIS A 257 -22.27 -13.04 6.16
C HIS A 257 -22.49 -11.72 5.40
N VAL A 258 -23.63 -11.57 4.71
CA VAL A 258 -23.90 -10.39 3.89
C VAL A 258 -24.33 -9.15 4.70
N SER A 259 -24.81 -9.33 5.93
CA SER A 259 -25.33 -8.24 6.77
C SER A 259 -24.25 -7.29 7.30
N VAL A 260 -22.97 -7.69 7.27
CA VAL A 260 -21.82 -6.91 7.76
C VAL A 260 -20.78 -6.68 6.67
N TYR A 261 -20.21 -5.48 6.63
CA TYR A 261 -19.24 -5.08 5.60
C TYR A 261 -18.12 -4.20 6.14
N PRO A 262 -16.92 -4.25 5.51
CA PRO A 262 -15.78 -3.47 5.95
C PRO A 262 -15.88 -2.03 5.41
N THR A 263 -15.37 -1.08 6.19
CA THR A 263 -15.26 0.34 5.81
C THR A 263 -13.83 0.87 5.89
N GLY A 264 -12.95 0.18 6.60
CA GLY A 264 -11.57 0.59 6.87
C GLY A 264 -10.82 -0.48 7.68
N CYS A 265 -9.61 -0.17 8.10
CA CYS A 265 -8.82 -1.03 8.98
C CYS A 265 -8.00 -0.20 9.97
N GLN A 266 -7.97 -0.63 11.22
CA GLN A 266 -6.97 -0.18 12.17
C GLN A 266 -5.82 -1.18 12.19
N LEU A 267 -4.60 -0.67 12.29
CA LEU A 267 -3.38 -1.46 12.38
C LEU A 267 -2.83 -1.40 13.80
N LYS A 268 -2.45 -2.56 14.34
CA LYS A 268 -1.54 -2.66 15.48
C LYS A 268 -0.32 -3.47 15.08
N ALA A 269 0.85 -3.13 15.61
CA ALA A 269 2.05 -3.91 15.37
C ALA A 269 2.95 -3.86 16.60
N ASP A 270 3.47 -5.03 16.97
CA ASP A 270 4.27 -5.25 18.15
C ASP A 270 5.43 -6.20 17.85
N VAL A 271 6.56 -5.99 18.51
CA VAL A 271 7.72 -6.89 18.43
C VAL A 271 8.05 -7.43 19.82
N ASN A 272 8.31 -8.74 19.89
CA ASN A 272 8.81 -9.43 21.07
C ASN A 272 9.99 -10.32 20.68
N GLY A 273 11.21 -9.86 20.94
CA GLY A 273 12.43 -10.54 20.49
C GLY A 273 12.46 -10.66 18.96
N SER A 274 12.64 -11.88 18.46
CA SER A 274 12.63 -12.17 17.01
C SER A 274 11.24 -12.40 16.43
N LYS A 275 10.17 -12.15 17.20
CA LYS A 275 8.78 -12.34 16.76
C LYS A 275 8.12 -10.99 16.51
N GLY A 276 7.66 -10.78 15.29
CA GLY A 276 6.79 -9.66 14.92
C GLY A 276 5.33 -10.10 14.90
N THR A 277 4.44 -9.30 15.47
CA THR A 277 2.99 -9.49 15.38
C THR A 277 2.37 -8.24 14.82
N TYR A 278 1.55 -8.36 13.79
CA TYR A 278 0.74 -7.26 13.29
C TYR A 278 -0.72 -7.70 13.19
N THR A 279 -1.63 -6.79 13.53
CA THR A 279 -3.05 -7.09 13.67
C THR A 279 -3.88 -6.15 12.81
N PHE A 280 -4.69 -6.72 11.93
CA PHE A 280 -5.70 -5.98 11.18
C PHE A 280 -7.01 -6.05 11.96
N ILE A 281 -7.49 -4.90 12.42
CA ILE A 281 -8.77 -4.75 13.09
C ILE A 281 -9.72 -4.08 12.11
N TRP A 282 -10.56 -4.88 11.46
CA TRP A 282 -11.45 -4.38 10.41
C TRP A 282 -12.52 -3.48 11.01
N GLU A 283 -12.62 -2.26 10.49
CA GLU A 283 -13.73 -1.35 10.76
C GLU A 283 -14.93 -1.80 9.93
N ARG A 284 -16.11 -1.81 10.55
CA ARG A 284 -17.29 -2.49 10.00
C ARG A 284 -18.56 -1.68 10.19
N LYS A 285 -19.53 -1.90 9.31
CA LYS A 285 -20.90 -1.39 9.39
C LYS A 285 -21.91 -2.48 9.00
N GLY A 286 -23.18 -2.27 9.32
CA GLY A 286 -24.26 -3.26 9.17
C GLY A 286 -24.57 -3.96 10.50
N ASP A 287 -24.88 -5.26 10.44
CA ASP A 287 -25.11 -6.06 11.63
C ASP A 287 -23.79 -6.47 12.29
N LEU A 288 -23.40 -5.75 13.33
CA LEU A 288 -22.12 -5.97 14.01
C LEU A 288 -22.09 -7.25 14.88
N THR A 289 -23.22 -7.92 15.08
CA THR A 289 -23.28 -9.22 15.76
C THR A 289 -22.72 -10.34 14.89
N GLU A 290 -22.76 -10.16 13.57
CA GLU A 290 -22.16 -11.07 12.60
C GLU A 290 -20.65 -10.85 12.42
N LYS A 291 -19.97 -11.91 12.01
CA LYS A 291 -18.54 -11.87 11.67
C LYS A 291 -18.33 -11.51 10.21
N LEU A 292 -17.28 -10.75 9.94
CA LEU A 292 -16.92 -10.35 8.59
C LEU A 292 -16.36 -11.54 7.80
N LEU A 293 -16.88 -11.77 6.59
CA LEU A 293 -16.27 -12.64 5.57
C LEU A 293 -15.42 -11.79 4.62
N HIS A 294 -14.11 -12.04 4.57
CA HIS A 294 -13.15 -11.19 3.85
C HIS A 294 -12.04 -12.02 3.18
N TYR A 295 -11.61 -11.65 1.98
CA TYR A 295 -10.65 -12.45 1.21
C TYR A 295 -9.22 -12.27 1.70
N THR A 296 -8.48 -13.37 1.78
CA THR A 296 -7.04 -13.40 2.08
C THR A 296 -6.21 -13.58 0.81
N LEU A 297 -4.99 -13.05 0.81
CA LEU A 297 -3.94 -13.38 -0.15
C LEU A 297 -3.09 -14.55 0.34
N ALA A 298 -2.25 -15.12 -0.53
CA ALA A 298 -1.43 -16.29 -0.21
C ALA A 298 -0.53 -16.08 1.01
N HIS A 299 0.18 -14.95 1.08
CA HIS A 299 1.07 -14.65 2.19
C HIS A 299 0.31 -14.46 3.52
N HIS A 300 -0.92 -13.91 3.49
CA HIS A 300 -1.73 -13.80 4.71
C HIS A 300 -1.95 -15.16 5.36
N ARG A 301 -2.26 -16.18 4.55
CA ARG A 301 -2.56 -17.53 5.05
C ARG A 301 -1.35 -18.24 5.66
N GLN A 302 -0.14 -17.76 5.38
CA GLN A 302 1.09 -18.33 5.94
C GLN A 302 1.31 -17.89 7.40
N VAL A 303 0.75 -16.73 7.80
CA VAL A 303 1.07 -16.09 9.09
C VAL A 303 -0.17 -15.74 9.92
N ILE A 304 -1.38 -15.87 9.37
CA ILE A 304 -2.62 -15.61 10.10
C ILE A 304 -2.88 -16.67 11.17
N SER A 305 -3.22 -16.21 12.37
CA SER A 305 -3.63 -17.07 13.47
C SER A 305 -5.02 -17.63 13.25
N THR A 306 -5.15 -18.96 13.30
CA THR A 306 -6.43 -19.69 13.17
C THR A 306 -7.43 -19.38 14.28
N ASN A 307 -6.96 -18.84 15.41
CA ASN A 307 -7.81 -18.38 16.50
C ASN A 307 -8.47 -17.02 16.21
N SER A 308 -7.90 -16.22 15.30
CA SER A 308 -8.38 -14.88 14.96
C SER A 308 -9.34 -14.87 13.77
N ALA A 309 -9.09 -15.73 12.79
CA ALA A 309 -9.94 -15.89 11.62
C ALA A 309 -9.89 -17.33 11.09
N THR A 310 -10.99 -17.78 10.49
CA THR A 310 -11.15 -19.16 10.01
C THR A 310 -11.37 -19.19 8.51
N ALA A 311 -10.63 -20.05 7.81
CA ALA A 311 -10.79 -20.26 6.37
C ALA A 311 -12.18 -20.82 6.01
N THR A 312 -12.63 -20.54 4.79
CA THR A 312 -13.90 -21.04 4.25
C THR A 312 -13.72 -21.69 2.88
N SER A 313 -14.81 -22.22 2.31
CA SER A 313 -14.84 -22.67 0.91
C SER A 313 -15.11 -21.54 -0.10
N VAL A 314 -15.34 -20.30 0.34
CA VAL A 314 -15.53 -19.14 -0.55
C VAL A 314 -14.20 -18.76 -1.19
N GLN A 315 -14.15 -18.74 -2.53
CA GLN A 315 -12.92 -18.51 -3.27
C GLN A 315 -13.10 -17.51 -4.40
N SER A 316 -12.00 -16.85 -4.75
CA SER A 316 -11.92 -16.01 -5.94
C SER A 316 -10.49 -15.99 -6.47
N ARG A 317 -10.29 -15.38 -7.64
CA ARG A 317 -8.97 -15.14 -8.21
C ARG A 317 -8.66 -13.65 -8.10
N SER A 318 -7.50 -13.32 -7.54
CA SER A 318 -6.99 -11.96 -7.64
C SER A 318 -6.45 -11.70 -9.06
N PRO A 319 -6.52 -10.46 -9.57
CA PRO A 319 -5.88 -10.08 -10.82
C PRO A 319 -4.42 -10.57 -10.98
N SER A 320 -3.57 -10.44 -9.96
CA SER A 320 -2.13 -10.69 -10.11
C SER A 320 -1.45 -11.42 -8.94
N LYS A 321 -2.19 -11.82 -7.90
CA LYS A 321 -1.65 -12.43 -6.67
C LYS A 321 -2.16 -13.86 -6.41
N GLY A 322 -2.67 -14.52 -7.44
CA GLY A 322 -3.17 -15.90 -7.38
C GLY A 322 -4.51 -16.06 -6.66
N PRO A 323 -4.83 -17.29 -6.18
CA PRO A 323 -6.08 -17.60 -5.51
C PRO A 323 -6.27 -16.88 -4.17
N MET A 324 -7.48 -16.37 -3.97
CA MET A 324 -7.95 -15.75 -2.75
C MET A 324 -8.95 -16.67 -2.04
N ILE A 325 -8.84 -16.77 -0.72
CA ILE A 325 -9.72 -17.61 0.11
C ILE A 325 -10.42 -16.70 1.12
N GLY A 326 -11.75 -16.80 1.21
CA GLY A 326 -12.55 -16.07 2.18
C GLY A 326 -12.29 -16.60 3.59
N TYR A 327 -12.07 -15.69 4.53
CA TYR A 327 -11.91 -15.97 5.96
C TYR A 327 -13.00 -15.26 6.75
N ILE A 328 -13.51 -15.91 7.78
CA ILE A 328 -14.47 -15.33 8.72
C ILE A 328 -13.72 -14.84 9.96
N GLY A 329 -13.77 -13.55 10.25
CA GLY A 329 -13.12 -12.95 11.41
C GLY A 329 -13.03 -11.43 11.31
N ASN A 330 -13.31 -10.75 12.41
CA ASN A 330 -13.27 -9.27 12.49
C ASN A 330 -11.85 -8.73 12.76
N VAL A 331 -10.96 -9.59 13.27
CA VAL A 331 -9.58 -9.26 13.63
C VAL A 331 -8.69 -10.34 13.07
N TRP A 332 -7.65 -9.96 12.34
CA TRP A 332 -6.64 -10.89 11.84
C TRP A 332 -5.34 -10.65 12.58
N ILE A 333 -4.90 -11.64 13.35
CA ILE A 333 -3.62 -11.59 14.05
C ILE A 333 -2.60 -12.33 13.18
N MET A 334 -1.57 -11.62 12.75
CA MET A 334 -0.54 -12.09 11.83
C MET A 334 0.78 -12.20 12.59
N THR A 335 1.51 -13.29 12.43
CA THR A 335 2.73 -13.55 13.19
C THR A 335 3.89 -13.97 12.31
N GLU A 336 4.95 -13.16 12.32
CA GLU A 336 6.26 -13.48 11.78
C GLU A 336 7.16 -13.99 12.91
N ASN A 337 7.49 -15.28 12.90
CA ASN A 337 8.22 -15.92 14.02
C ASN A 337 9.74 -15.75 13.94
N SER A 338 10.27 -15.20 12.85
CA SER A 338 11.71 -15.18 12.58
C SER A 338 12.12 -13.89 11.89
N LEU A 339 12.05 -12.78 12.62
CA LEU A 339 12.61 -11.50 12.18
C LEU A 339 14.12 -11.63 12.03
N SER A 340 14.65 -10.98 10.98
CA SER A 340 16.08 -10.95 10.69
C SER A 340 16.86 -10.26 11.81
N THR A 341 18.07 -10.76 12.09
CA THR A 341 19.03 -10.17 13.03
C THR A 341 20.24 -9.58 12.32
N MET A 342 20.14 -9.29 11.01
CA MET A 342 21.23 -8.69 10.24
C MET A 342 21.60 -7.31 10.80
N GLY A 343 22.89 -7.07 10.97
CA GLY A 343 23.49 -5.76 11.27
C GLY A 343 24.45 -5.36 10.16
N PHE A 344 25.29 -4.35 10.41
CA PHE A 344 26.14 -3.72 9.40
C PHE A 344 27.04 -4.67 8.59
N LEU A 345 27.56 -5.72 9.22
CA LEU A 345 28.48 -6.67 8.58
C LEU A 345 27.77 -7.97 8.20
N ALA A 346 28.28 -8.60 7.13
CA ALA A 346 27.89 -9.95 6.79
C ALA A 346 28.21 -10.92 7.96
N PRO A 347 27.40 -11.98 8.18
CA PRO A 347 27.61 -12.91 9.28
C PRO A 347 28.85 -13.80 9.11
N ARG A 348 29.56 -13.68 7.99
CA ARG A 348 30.76 -14.45 7.65
C ARG A 348 31.90 -13.50 7.28
N ALA A 349 33.05 -13.70 7.92
CA ALA A 349 34.27 -12.99 7.55
C ALA A 349 34.74 -13.35 6.13
N PRO A 350 35.46 -12.44 5.45
CA PRO A 350 36.19 -12.76 4.22
C PRO A 350 37.18 -13.92 4.42
N ALA A 351 37.48 -14.65 3.35
CA ALA A 351 38.47 -15.73 3.43
C ALA A 351 39.88 -15.13 3.55
N PRO A 352 40.75 -15.63 4.46
CA PRO A 352 42.06 -15.04 4.74
C PRO A 352 42.96 -14.85 3.51
N GLU A 353 42.90 -15.79 2.55
CA GLU A 353 43.71 -15.75 1.33
C GLU A 353 43.39 -14.58 0.39
N TYR A 354 42.27 -13.87 0.60
CA TYR A 354 41.87 -12.70 -0.19
C TYR A 354 42.08 -11.37 0.54
N GLU A 355 42.51 -11.36 1.80
CA GLU A 355 42.58 -10.13 2.61
C GLU A 355 43.50 -9.06 1.99
N ASP A 356 44.72 -9.44 1.60
CA ASP A 356 45.67 -8.50 0.98
C ASP A 356 45.10 -7.90 -0.33
N TYR A 357 44.42 -8.71 -1.12
CA TYR A 357 43.77 -8.27 -2.35
C TYR A 357 42.62 -7.29 -2.05
N ILE A 358 41.78 -7.60 -1.06
CA ILE A 358 40.65 -6.75 -0.67
C ILE A 358 41.16 -5.42 -0.14
N VAL A 359 42.17 -5.41 0.73
CA VAL A 359 42.75 -4.17 1.29
C VAL A 359 43.40 -3.32 0.19
N ALA A 360 44.14 -3.93 -0.74
CA ALA A 360 44.72 -3.21 -1.88
C ALA A 360 43.64 -2.57 -2.77
N GLN A 361 42.57 -3.32 -3.05
CA GLN A 361 41.45 -2.82 -3.86
C GLN A 361 40.65 -1.73 -3.13
N LEU A 362 40.42 -1.88 -1.83
CA LEU A 362 39.79 -0.87 -0.97
C LEU A 362 40.52 0.46 -1.01
N LYS A 363 41.86 0.45 -0.84
CA LYS A 363 42.70 1.64 -0.94
C LYS A 363 42.56 2.33 -2.28
N LYS A 364 42.55 1.55 -3.37
CA LYS A 364 42.37 2.06 -4.73
C LYS A 364 40.98 2.70 -4.91
N ASP A 365 39.92 2.05 -4.45
CA ASP A 365 38.55 2.53 -4.66
C ASP A 365 38.25 3.80 -3.84
N ILE A 366 38.75 3.90 -2.60
CA ILE A 366 38.65 5.14 -1.81
C ILE A 366 39.48 6.26 -2.46
N THR A 367 40.70 5.96 -2.92
CA THR A 367 41.57 6.97 -3.56
C THR A 367 41.00 7.48 -4.88
N ASN A 368 40.40 6.61 -5.69
CA ASN A 368 39.74 7.00 -6.95
C ASN A 368 38.51 7.89 -6.71
N GLY A 369 37.87 7.76 -5.54
CA GLY A 369 36.69 8.51 -5.16
C GLY A 369 35.45 8.11 -5.95
N VAL A 370 34.36 8.85 -5.70
CA VAL A 370 33.11 8.75 -6.44
C VAL A 370 32.47 10.14 -6.55
N ASN A 371 31.66 10.38 -7.59
CA ASN A 371 30.87 11.61 -7.67
C ASN A 371 29.72 11.56 -6.65
N LEU A 372 29.79 12.44 -5.64
CA LEU A 372 28.76 12.63 -4.62
C LEU A 372 27.95 13.93 -4.83
N GLY A 373 28.11 14.60 -5.98
CA GLY A 373 27.32 15.77 -6.33
C GLY A 373 25.91 15.38 -6.75
N VAL A 374 24.90 15.81 -5.98
CA VAL A 374 23.50 15.40 -6.21
C VAL A 374 22.86 16.18 -7.36
N SER A 375 22.85 15.55 -8.54
CA SER A 375 22.03 15.92 -9.72
C SER A 375 20.67 15.22 -9.72
N ASP A 376 20.62 13.99 -9.22
CA ASP A 376 19.47 13.11 -9.09
C ASP A 376 19.63 12.27 -7.81
N TYR A 377 18.52 11.85 -7.19
CA TYR A 377 18.60 11.08 -5.95
C TYR A 377 18.82 9.58 -6.18
N TYR A 378 18.54 9.04 -7.36
CA TYR A 378 18.73 7.62 -7.64
C TYR A 378 20.21 7.22 -7.74
N PHE A 379 20.92 7.68 -8.78
CA PHE A 379 22.30 7.31 -9.04
C PHE A 379 23.24 7.89 -7.99
N THR A 380 22.96 9.11 -7.53
CA THR A 380 23.76 9.70 -6.47
C THR A 380 23.58 8.94 -5.16
N GLY A 381 22.36 8.51 -4.82
CA GLY A 381 22.13 7.63 -3.67
C GLY A 381 22.98 6.37 -3.74
N LYS A 382 23.00 5.69 -4.91
CA LYS A 382 23.87 4.51 -5.12
C LYS A 382 25.34 4.81 -4.90
N ALA A 383 25.83 5.98 -5.34
CA ALA A 383 27.20 6.42 -5.12
C ALA A 383 27.51 6.64 -3.63
N PHE A 384 26.62 7.34 -2.90
CA PHE A 384 26.74 7.54 -1.46
C PHE A 384 26.81 6.21 -0.71
N HIS A 385 25.86 5.30 -0.98
CA HIS A 385 25.82 4.02 -0.30
C HIS A 385 27.03 3.15 -0.63
N LYS A 386 27.43 3.06 -1.91
CA LYS A 386 28.64 2.34 -2.32
C LYS A 386 29.88 2.83 -1.56
N TYR A 387 30.05 4.14 -1.47
CA TYR A 387 31.23 4.72 -0.81
C TYR A 387 31.19 4.54 0.72
N ALA A 388 30.00 4.58 1.33
CA ALA A 388 29.81 4.26 2.74
C ALA A 388 30.17 2.81 3.08
N LEU A 389 29.87 1.86 2.19
CA LEU A 389 30.31 0.47 2.35
C LEU A 389 31.85 0.33 2.29
N LEU A 390 32.54 1.16 1.50
CA LEU A 390 34.01 1.21 1.52
C LEU A 390 34.53 1.71 2.87
N CYS A 391 33.90 2.73 3.46
CA CYS A 391 34.25 3.19 4.80
C CYS A 391 34.05 2.11 5.86
N LEU A 392 32.95 1.36 5.78
CA LEU A 392 32.72 0.22 6.67
C LEU A 392 33.82 -0.85 6.54
N LEU A 393 34.31 -1.11 5.32
CA LEU A 393 35.44 -2.03 5.12
C LEU A 393 36.75 -1.45 5.67
N ALA A 394 36.98 -0.14 5.56
CA ALA A 394 38.16 0.50 6.16
C ALA A 394 38.17 0.35 7.69
N ASP A 395 37.02 0.49 8.34
CA ASP A 395 36.85 0.19 9.77
C ASP A 395 37.10 -1.30 10.08
N TYR A 396 36.48 -2.21 9.33
CA TYR A 396 36.63 -3.66 9.51
C TYR A 396 38.11 -4.11 9.45
N TYR A 397 38.88 -3.58 8.50
CA TYR A 397 40.30 -3.89 8.33
C TYR A 397 41.23 -3.00 9.18
N LYS A 398 40.67 -2.10 10.01
CA LYS A 398 41.43 -1.18 10.89
C LYS A 398 42.39 -0.26 10.12
N GLU A 399 42.01 0.16 8.91
CA GLU A 399 42.73 1.12 8.09
C GLU A 399 42.38 2.56 8.52
N THR A 400 42.82 2.96 9.71
CA THR A 400 42.35 4.19 10.41
C THR A 400 42.47 5.47 9.57
N LEU A 401 43.61 5.72 8.93
CA LEU A 401 43.80 6.92 8.10
C LEU A 401 42.87 6.93 6.88
N LEU A 402 42.60 5.75 6.31
CA LEU A 402 41.72 5.61 5.16
C LEU A 402 40.25 5.80 5.57
N LEU A 403 39.88 5.31 6.75
CA LEU A 403 38.57 5.53 7.36
C LEU A 403 38.33 7.02 7.62
N GLU A 404 39.28 7.72 8.26
CA GLU A 404 39.18 9.17 8.52
C GLU A 404 38.96 9.95 7.22
N GLN A 405 39.75 9.66 6.18
CA GLN A 405 39.61 10.30 4.87
C GLN A 405 38.23 10.04 4.25
N CYS A 406 37.77 8.80 4.25
CA CYS A 406 36.55 8.43 3.55
C CYS A 406 35.30 8.94 4.29
N ILE A 407 35.27 8.86 5.63
CA ILE A 407 34.18 9.43 6.44
C ILE A 407 34.13 10.92 6.23
N LYS A 408 35.28 11.62 6.26
CA LYS A 408 35.28 13.06 6.04
C LYS A 408 34.73 13.45 4.67
N THR A 409 34.99 12.63 3.66
CA THR A 409 34.43 12.80 2.32
C THR A 409 32.91 12.69 2.31
N LEU A 410 32.35 11.68 3.01
CA LEU A 410 30.90 11.50 3.13
C LEU A 410 30.23 12.62 3.92
N GLU A 411 30.79 13.02 5.06
CA GLU A 411 30.26 14.13 5.87
C GLU A 411 30.21 15.43 5.07
N ASN A 412 31.28 15.76 4.34
CA ASN A 412 31.32 16.97 3.51
C ASN A 412 30.25 16.93 2.41
N ALA A 413 29.97 15.74 1.84
CA ALA A 413 28.90 15.58 0.87
C ALA A 413 27.50 15.68 1.50
N PHE A 414 27.32 15.15 2.73
CA PHE A 414 26.10 15.31 3.52
C PHE A 414 25.87 16.77 3.95
N ASP A 415 26.92 17.52 4.29
CA ASP A 415 26.83 18.94 4.63
C ASP A 415 26.19 19.75 3.47
N VAL A 416 26.41 19.36 2.21
CA VAL A 416 25.76 19.99 1.05
C VAL A 416 24.27 19.67 1.00
N LEU A 417 23.87 18.43 1.32
CA LEU A 417 22.47 17.99 1.37
C LEU A 417 21.68 18.69 2.48
N ILE A 418 22.23 18.70 3.69
CA ILE A 418 21.56 19.31 4.86
C ILE A 418 21.55 20.83 4.80
N THR A 419 22.35 21.47 3.94
CA THR A 419 22.26 22.91 3.71
C THR A 419 21.40 23.28 2.50
N GLY A 420 20.84 22.28 1.80
CA GLY A 420 20.01 22.48 0.61
C GLY A 420 20.77 23.14 -0.55
N LYS A 421 22.11 23.01 -0.57
CA LYS A 421 22.99 23.67 -1.56
C LYS A 421 23.28 22.79 -2.78
N ASN A 422 22.72 21.58 -2.85
CA ASN A 422 22.84 20.74 -4.02
C ASN A 422 21.91 21.23 -5.16
N ALA A 423 22.24 20.87 -6.41
CA ALA A 423 21.53 21.32 -7.60
C ALA A 423 20.05 20.91 -7.61
N ASN A 424 19.74 19.75 -7.02
CA ASN A 424 18.41 19.19 -6.92
C ASN A 424 17.94 19.14 -5.45
N ALA A 425 18.01 20.25 -4.70
CA ALA A 425 17.61 20.25 -3.29
C ALA A 425 16.13 19.85 -3.11
N LEU A 426 15.83 19.09 -2.06
CA LEU A 426 14.48 18.63 -1.74
C LEU A 426 13.52 19.79 -1.41
N ARG A 427 12.22 19.52 -1.56
CA ARG A 427 11.13 20.39 -1.14
C ARG A 427 10.16 19.62 -0.26
N TYR A 428 9.52 20.30 0.68
CA TYR A 428 8.37 19.74 1.37
C TYR A 428 7.09 20.17 0.67
N ASP A 429 6.41 19.21 0.07
CA ASP A 429 5.13 19.43 -0.58
C ASP A 429 4.00 19.44 0.45
N THR A 430 3.33 20.59 0.54
CA THR A 430 2.21 20.84 1.46
C THR A 430 0.84 20.37 0.92
N THR A 431 0.78 19.91 -0.34
CA THR A 431 -0.41 19.33 -0.97
C THR A 431 -0.54 17.84 -0.60
N TRP A 432 0.50 17.04 -0.82
CA TRP A 432 0.50 15.59 -0.52
C TRP A 432 1.35 15.20 0.70
N SER A 433 1.85 16.21 1.43
CA SER A 433 2.50 16.08 2.74
C SER A 433 3.72 15.17 2.70
N GLY A 434 4.72 15.52 1.88
CA GLY A 434 5.88 14.67 1.62
C GLY A 434 7.10 15.40 1.09
N LEU A 435 8.23 14.70 1.02
CA LEU A 435 9.50 15.23 0.52
C LEU A 435 9.68 14.85 -0.95
N ILE A 436 9.96 15.82 -1.80
CA ILE A 436 10.10 15.60 -3.24
C ILE A 436 11.37 16.25 -3.80
N SER A 437 11.96 15.62 -4.81
CA SER A 437 12.97 16.24 -5.66
C SER A 437 12.44 17.53 -6.31
N ALA A 438 13.31 18.51 -6.52
CA ALA A 438 12.98 19.71 -7.28
C ALA A 438 13.06 19.55 -8.80
N ALA A 439 13.68 18.47 -9.29
CA ALA A 439 14.03 18.29 -10.71
C ALA A 439 12.80 18.26 -11.63
N GLY A 440 11.70 17.65 -11.19
CA GLY A 440 10.48 17.51 -11.97
C GLY A 440 9.41 18.58 -11.72
N LEU A 441 9.74 19.66 -11.01
CA LEU A 441 8.79 20.74 -10.73
C LEU A 441 8.58 21.70 -11.90
N ALA A 442 9.52 21.75 -12.85
CA ALA A 442 9.36 22.53 -14.06
C ALA A 442 8.31 21.87 -14.99
N PRO A 443 7.55 22.67 -15.77
CA PRO A 443 6.58 22.13 -16.72
C PRO A 443 7.19 21.12 -17.68
N SER A 444 6.50 20.00 -17.95
CA SER A 444 6.96 18.95 -18.86
C SER A 444 8.24 18.23 -18.42
N GLN A 445 8.57 18.25 -17.13
CA GLN A 445 9.70 17.53 -16.53
C GLN A 445 9.25 16.48 -15.51
N GLU A 446 8.00 16.01 -15.59
CA GLU A 446 7.39 15.14 -14.58
C GLU A 446 8.15 13.82 -14.38
N LEU A 447 8.93 13.38 -15.37
CA LEU A 447 9.75 12.16 -15.34
C LEU A 447 11.21 12.41 -14.94
N ALA A 448 11.61 13.66 -14.68
CA ALA A 448 12.96 13.96 -14.19
C ALA A 448 13.18 13.29 -12.82
N ASP A 449 14.42 12.84 -12.59
CA ASP A 449 14.78 12.05 -11.40
C ASP A 449 13.81 10.87 -11.20
N PHE A 450 13.52 10.14 -12.30
CA PHE A 450 12.63 8.99 -12.33
C PHE A 450 11.20 9.27 -11.84
N GLY A 451 10.75 10.53 -11.92
CA GLY A 451 9.45 10.95 -11.42
C GLY A 451 9.38 11.10 -9.90
N ASN A 452 10.53 11.23 -9.22
CA ASN A 452 10.59 11.46 -7.77
C ASN A 452 9.78 12.70 -7.37
N SER A 453 9.81 13.78 -8.16
CA SER A 453 8.96 14.95 -7.90
C SER A 453 7.46 14.65 -7.84
N TYR A 454 7.02 13.53 -8.43
CA TYR A 454 5.65 13.04 -8.47
C TYR A 454 5.47 11.79 -7.60
N TYR A 455 6.25 11.65 -6.52
CA TYR A 455 6.15 10.55 -5.56
C TYR A 455 6.47 9.16 -6.12
N ASN A 456 7.27 9.09 -7.18
CA ASN A 456 7.73 7.81 -7.71
C ASN A 456 9.02 7.38 -6.99
N ASP A 457 9.09 6.11 -6.60
CA ASP A 457 10.33 5.45 -6.19
C ASP A 457 11.08 6.06 -4.99
N HIS A 458 10.41 6.80 -4.10
CA HIS A 458 11.11 7.39 -2.96
C HIS A 458 11.73 6.33 -2.05
N HIS A 459 11.07 5.20 -1.79
CA HIS A 459 11.66 4.10 -1.00
C HIS A 459 12.95 3.59 -1.65
N TYR A 460 13.01 3.46 -2.98
CA TYR A 460 14.25 3.12 -3.67
C TYR A 460 15.34 4.18 -3.48
N HIS A 461 14.99 5.45 -3.70
CA HIS A 461 15.96 6.56 -3.68
C HIS A 461 16.46 6.83 -2.24
N TRP A 462 15.53 7.02 -1.30
CA TRP A 462 15.81 7.29 0.10
C TRP A 462 16.54 6.14 0.78
N GLY A 463 16.27 4.89 0.41
CA GLY A 463 16.92 3.72 1.01
C GLY A 463 18.44 3.81 0.98
N TYR A 464 19.02 4.33 -0.10
CA TYR A 464 20.46 4.54 -0.22
C TYR A 464 21.00 5.62 0.72
N PHE A 465 20.32 6.75 0.85
CA PHE A 465 20.73 7.82 1.75
C PHE A 465 20.52 7.47 3.22
N ILE A 466 19.45 6.76 3.55
CA ILE A 466 19.18 6.28 4.91
C ILE A 466 20.26 5.28 5.33
N GLN A 467 20.61 4.31 4.47
CA GLN A 467 21.73 3.40 4.78
C GLN A 467 23.06 4.13 4.91
N THR A 468 23.32 5.13 4.07
CA THR A 468 24.53 5.94 4.20
C THR A 468 24.56 6.69 5.53
N GLY A 469 23.43 7.31 5.93
CA GLY A 469 23.30 7.96 7.23
C GLY A 469 23.50 6.99 8.40
N ALA A 470 22.96 5.78 8.31
CA ALA A 470 23.16 4.74 9.32
C ALA A 470 24.64 4.31 9.44
N LEU A 471 25.34 4.20 8.31
CA LEU A 471 26.78 3.88 8.27
C LEU A 471 27.61 5.03 8.85
N ILE A 472 27.30 6.28 8.52
CA ILE A 472 27.97 7.44 9.15
C ILE A 472 27.70 7.44 10.65
N ALA A 473 26.47 7.20 11.10
CA ALA A 473 26.11 7.16 12.51
C ALA A 473 26.86 6.07 13.28
N TYR A 474 27.07 4.91 12.66
CA TYR A 474 27.85 3.81 13.22
C TYR A 474 29.36 4.13 13.29
N LEU A 475 29.92 4.74 12.24
CA LEU A 475 31.36 4.99 12.09
C LEU A 475 31.84 6.28 12.78
N ASP A 476 31.00 7.33 12.81
CA ASP A 476 31.23 8.59 13.53
C ASP A 476 29.91 9.08 14.17
N PRO A 477 29.59 8.61 15.39
CA PRO A 477 28.40 9.01 16.12
C PRO A 477 28.31 10.52 16.39
N SER A 478 29.43 11.25 16.36
CA SER A 478 29.45 12.70 16.64
C SER A 478 28.74 13.52 15.54
N TYR A 479 28.56 12.95 14.35
CA TYR A 479 27.87 13.59 13.22
C TYR A 479 26.33 13.44 13.28
N ILE A 480 25.81 12.52 14.11
CA ILE A 480 24.36 12.25 14.22
C ILE A 480 23.53 13.52 14.43
N PRO A 481 23.85 14.45 15.36
CA PRO A 481 23.02 15.64 15.60
C PRO A 481 22.85 16.53 14.36
N LYS A 482 23.80 16.51 13.41
CA LYS A 482 23.72 17.32 12.18
C LYS A 482 22.80 16.71 11.14
N MET A 483 22.80 15.38 10.99
CA MET A 483 22.06 14.70 9.92
C MET A 483 20.74 14.08 10.36
N LYS A 484 20.53 13.83 11.66
CA LYS A 484 19.38 13.06 12.19
C LYS A 484 18.04 13.54 11.63
N ASN A 485 17.77 14.84 11.71
CA ASN A 485 16.51 15.42 11.24
C ASN A 485 16.32 15.25 9.72
N TRP A 486 17.41 15.30 8.95
CA TRP A 486 17.35 15.13 7.51
C TRP A 486 17.07 13.68 7.12
N VAL A 487 17.80 12.73 7.74
CA VAL A 487 17.60 11.29 7.50
C VAL A 487 16.21 10.85 7.96
N GLU A 488 15.78 11.24 9.16
CA GLU A 488 14.45 10.92 9.68
C GLU A 488 13.34 11.57 8.86
N GLY A 489 13.58 12.71 8.21
CA GLY A 489 12.67 13.30 7.23
C GLY A 489 12.39 12.35 6.06
N LEU A 490 13.43 11.73 5.49
CA LEU A 490 13.27 10.74 4.42
C LEU A 490 12.53 9.48 4.89
N ILE A 491 12.84 9.01 6.11
CA ILE A 491 12.16 7.85 6.69
C ILE A 491 10.67 8.15 6.87
N ARG A 492 10.33 9.31 7.43
CA ARG A 492 8.93 9.72 7.66
C ARG A 492 8.17 9.90 6.36
N ASP A 493 8.80 10.44 5.32
CA ASP A 493 8.18 10.56 3.99
C ASP A 493 7.73 9.21 3.41
N ALA A 494 8.59 8.19 3.48
CA ALA A 494 8.30 6.89 2.88
C ALA A 494 7.55 5.93 3.81
N ASN A 495 7.80 6.00 5.13
CA ASN A 495 7.41 4.98 6.09
C ASN A 495 7.09 5.54 7.49
N ASN A 496 6.41 6.70 7.58
CA ASN A 496 5.84 7.15 8.85
C ASN A 496 4.95 6.03 9.44
N PRO A 497 5.24 5.49 10.64
CA PRO A 497 4.47 4.41 11.21
C PRO A 497 3.29 4.89 12.07
N SER A 498 3.13 6.19 12.31
CA SER A 498 2.22 6.71 13.34
C SER A 498 1.34 7.86 12.87
N THR A 499 0.05 7.80 13.20
CA THR A 499 -0.91 8.90 12.97
C THR A 499 -0.63 10.14 13.81
N LYS A 500 0.22 10.02 14.84
CA LYS A 500 0.68 11.16 15.64
C LYS A 500 1.57 12.12 14.86
N ASP A 501 2.26 11.63 13.83
CA ASP A 501 2.96 12.50 12.89
C ASP A 501 2.02 12.89 11.76
N THR A 502 1.44 14.08 11.86
CA THR A 502 0.48 14.61 10.89
C THR A 502 1.14 15.24 9.66
N ASN A 503 2.49 15.27 9.61
CA ASN A 503 3.23 15.87 8.51
C ASN A 503 3.43 14.89 7.33
N PHE A 504 3.26 13.59 7.55
CA PHE A 504 3.44 12.56 6.54
C PHE A 504 2.35 11.49 6.67
N PRO A 505 1.83 10.92 5.57
CA PRO A 505 0.84 9.85 5.65
C PRO A 505 1.49 8.58 6.22
N GLN A 506 0.70 7.76 6.92
CA GLN A 506 1.19 6.48 7.40
C GLN A 506 1.59 5.58 6.22
N PHE A 507 2.76 4.96 6.27
CA PHE A 507 3.21 3.96 5.31
C PHE A 507 2.95 4.34 3.84
N ARG A 508 3.47 5.48 3.38
CA ARG A 508 3.20 6.00 2.02
C ARG A 508 3.32 4.91 0.94
N TYR A 509 4.38 4.11 1.00
CA TYR A 509 4.71 3.07 0.01
C TYR A 509 4.23 1.68 0.42
N PHE A 510 4.44 1.27 1.67
CA PHE A 510 4.15 -0.09 2.11
C PHE A 510 2.64 -0.35 2.17
N ASP A 511 2.17 -1.38 1.46
CA ASP A 511 0.78 -1.81 1.47
C ASP A 511 0.66 -3.09 2.32
N TRP A 512 0.21 -2.92 3.56
CA TRP A 512 0.06 -4.00 4.54
C TRP A 512 -0.84 -5.14 4.07
N TYR A 513 -1.84 -4.88 3.22
CA TYR A 513 -2.66 -5.93 2.65
C TYR A 513 -1.94 -6.67 1.52
N SER A 514 -1.13 -5.98 0.72
CA SER A 514 -0.36 -6.62 -0.36
C SER A 514 0.89 -7.34 0.15
N GLY A 515 1.40 -6.94 1.31
CA GLY A 515 2.62 -7.48 1.92
C GLY A 515 3.91 -6.95 1.27
N HIS A 516 3.82 -5.85 0.53
CA HIS A 516 4.94 -5.21 -0.16
C HIS A 516 4.59 -3.75 -0.52
N SER A 517 5.58 -3.00 -0.98
CA SER A 517 5.48 -1.59 -1.37
C SER A 517 5.02 -1.40 -2.82
N TRP A 518 4.53 -0.21 -3.14
CA TRP A 518 4.21 0.22 -4.50
C TRP A 518 5.06 1.41 -4.93
N SER A 519 5.74 1.30 -6.07
CA SER A 519 6.57 2.33 -6.68
C SER A 519 5.79 3.51 -7.21
N GLN A 520 4.79 3.26 -8.06
CA GLN A 520 4.11 4.33 -8.79
C GLN A 520 3.55 5.42 -7.88
N GLY A 521 3.98 6.64 -8.13
CA GLY A 521 3.44 7.84 -7.49
C GLY A 521 2.18 8.37 -8.18
N LEU A 522 2.19 9.68 -8.44
CA LEU A 522 1.09 10.48 -8.97
C LEU A 522 0.91 10.36 -10.50
N PHE A 523 1.11 9.15 -11.02
CA PHE A 523 0.88 8.80 -12.42
C PHE A 523 -0.36 7.92 -12.54
N GLU A 524 -1.14 8.18 -13.59
CA GLU A 524 -2.30 7.39 -13.94
C GLU A 524 -1.88 6.09 -14.64
N SER A 525 -2.48 4.96 -14.26
CA SER A 525 -2.15 3.67 -14.87
C SER A 525 -3.39 2.79 -15.04
N ALA A 526 -3.51 2.24 -16.25
CA ALA A 526 -4.54 1.26 -16.61
C ALA A 526 -4.33 -0.10 -15.94
N ASP A 527 -3.11 -0.39 -15.47
CA ASP A 527 -2.73 -1.65 -14.82
C ASP A 527 -2.68 -1.56 -13.29
N GLY A 528 -2.98 -0.37 -12.75
CA GLY A 528 -2.87 -0.08 -11.31
C GLY A 528 -1.45 0.32 -10.91
N LYS A 529 -1.06 0.00 -9.67
CA LYS A 529 0.27 0.31 -9.15
C LYS A 529 1.29 -0.76 -9.57
N ASP A 530 2.55 -0.36 -9.72
CA ASP A 530 3.67 -1.23 -10.04
C ASP A 530 4.71 -1.29 -8.90
N GLN A 531 5.56 -2.32 -8.95
CA GLN A 531 6.72 -2.54 -8.09
C GLN A 531 7.69 -3.44 -8.87
N GLU A 532 8.86 -2.93 -9.22
CA GLU A 532 9.87 -3.66 -10.01
C GLU A 532 11.01 -4.16 -9.12
N SER A 533 11.67 -3.24 -8.41
CA SER A 533 12.93 -3.50 -7.71
C SER A 533 12.69 -3.92 -6.27
N THR A 534 12.26 -5.18 -6.08
CA THR A 534 12.09 -5.76 -4.73
C THR A 534 13.38 -5.72 -3.90
N SER A 535 14.55 -5.77 -4.54
CA SER A 535 15.85 -5.61 -3.87
C SER A 535 16.07 -4.21 -3.30
N GLU A 536 15.60 -3.16 -3.98
CA GLU A 536 15.74 -1.79 -3.49
C GLU A 536 14.71 -1.47 -2.40
N GLU A 537 13.54 -2.09 -2.43
CA GLU A 537 12.61 -2.09 -1.28
C GLU A 537 13.24 -2.77 -0.06
N ILE A 538 13.85 -3.95 -0.23
CA ILE A 538 14.57 -4.62 0.87
C ILE A 538 15.70 -3.73 1.38
N ASN A 539 16.45 -3.09 0.48
CA ASN A 539 17.49 -2.12 0.83
C ASN A 539 16.93 -0.96 1.67
N PHE A 540 15.75 -0.42 1.34
CA PHE A 540 15.09 0.60 2.14
C PHE A 540 14.80 0.11 3.57
N HIS A 541 14.10 -1.02 3.72
CA HIS A 541 13.75 -1.56 5.04
C HIS A 541 14.98 -1.96 5.86
N TYR A 542 16.02 -2.49 5.21
CA TYR A 542 17.29 -2.76 5.85
C TYR A 542 17.95 -1.47 6.36
N GLY A 543 17.89 -0.39 5.59
CA GLY A 543 18.34 0.93 6.04
C GLY A 543 17.60 1.46 7.26
N LEU A 544 16.28 1.24 7.34
CA LEU A 544 15.50 1.59 8.53
C LEU A 544 16.00 0.84 9.77
N ALA A 545 16.24 -0.46 9.63
CA ALA A 545 16.77 -1.29 10.71
C ALA A 545 18.17 -0.83 11.15
N LEU A 546 19.07 -0.57 10.21
CA LEU A 546 20.42 -0.08 10.51
C LEU A 546 20.42 1.30 11.17
N TRP A 547 19.55 2.22 10.70
CA TRP A 547 19.40 3.54 11.32
C TRP A 547 18.94 3.40 12.78
N GLY A 548 17.89 2.60 13.01
CA GLY A 548 17.40 2.31 14.36
C GLY A 548 18.46 1.67 15.26
N LEU A 549 19.36 0.84 14.72
CA LEU A 549 20.48 0.27 15.49
C LEU A 549 21.57 1.31 15.82
N ALA A 550 21.89 2.23 14.92
CA ALA A 550 22.96 3.20 15.10
C ALA A 550 22.56 4.45 15.93
N THR A 551 21.25 4.72 16.08
CA THR A 551 20.77 5.95 16.74
C THR A 551 19.94 5.72 17.99
N GLN A 552 19.99 4.52 18.55
CA GLN A 552 19.34 4.18 19.82
C GLN A 552 19.98 4.87 21.02
#